data_AF-A0A3C1UJ24-F1
#
_entry.id   AF-A0A3C1UJ24-F1
#
_cell.length_a   1.000
_cell.length_b   1.000
_cell.length_c   1.000
_cell.angle_alpha   90.00
_cell.angle_beta   90.00
_cell.angle_gamma   90.00
#
_symmetry.space_group_name_H-M   'P 1'
#
loop_
_entity.id
_entity.type
_entity.pdbx_description
1 polymer ?
#
loop_
_entity_poly.entity_id
_entity_poly.type
_entity_poly.pdbx_seq_one_letter_code
_entity_poly.pdbx_strand_id
1 'polypeptide(L)'
;MSYSSSSFLKQAGKILNSGQARTLLLTGNIHDLFFKEEDEAEDYVPLLPFLVHHWDVPNFILIIHELNGPIRFLHEAHAELMKRAWVEWRTGSNSEELAIQRMLNKGRDIKDLHDIENEFDQHLQKAVGNPTLALELLRQMCLCSRSISNARPLLEPNLLILIEGADLLLPESPMAQLNDVGRQRVAICQDWFSDQGFLRSEDSVIMLAESRSQIHHRVANLPYLLETEIPSPDEASRKHFISWFNRHLNEKEELKLWSTQAQLATLTAGLSLQALFQLLKGAAHAREKLQPAEVVAKVESFIQNQLGASVVEFKKPEHRLKDVVGFKKLKHFLGEELIPRFEIKGSAALPGAAVCGPIGRGKTFIF
;
A
#
# COMPACT_ATOMS: atom_id res chain seq x y z
N MET A 1 -7.00 -22.32 1.81
CA MET A 1 -7.31 -21.55 3.04
C MET A 1 -7.15 -20.08 2.68
N SER A 2 -8.20 -19.24 2.74
CA SER A 2 -8.07 -17.84 2.32
C SER A 2 -7.43 -17.01 3.44
N TYR A 3 -6.17 -16.64 3.28
CA TYR A 3 -5.51 -15.70 4.19
C TYR A 3 -6.16 -14.30 4.09
N SER A 4 -6.06 -13.53 5.18
CA SER A 4 -6.57 -12.16 5.32
C SER A 4 -6.19 -11.25 4.14
N SER A 5 -5.02 -11.46 3.53
CA SER A 5 -4.55 -10.74 2.32
C SER A 5 -5.50 -10.83 1.13
N SER A 6 -6.33 -11.88 1.04
CA SER A 6 -7.32 -12.01 -0.04
C SER A 6 -8.53 -11.09 0.10
N SER A 7 -8.78 -10.53 1.29
CA SER A 7 -10.00 -9.74 1.55
C SER A 7 -9.93 -8.35 0.92
N PHE A 8 -8.84 -7.61 1.16
CA PHE A 8 -8.65 -6.27 0.60
C PHE A 8 -8.52 -6.32 -0.93
N LEU A 9 -7.81 -7.32 -1.48
CA LEU A 9 -7.71 -7.53 -2.93
C LEU A 9 -9.08 -7.73 -3.59
N LYS A 10 -9.95 -8.55 -2.97
CA LYS A 10 -11.31 -8.77 -3.48
C LYS A 10 -12.15 -7.48 -3.42
N GLN A 11 -12.01 -6.70 -2.36
CA GLN A 11 -12.69 -5.42 -2.23
C GLN A 11 -12.21 -4.43 -3.30
N ALA A 12 -10.90 -4.27 -3.45
CA ALA A 12 -10.28 -3.43 -4.47
C ALA A 12 -10.74 -3.84 -5.88
N GLY A 13 -10.65 -5.13 -6.20
CA GLY A 13 -11.11 -5.67 -7.49
C GLY A 13 -12.60 -5.44 -7.72
N LYS A 14 -13.45 -5.59 -6.69
CA LYS A 14 -14.89 -5.30 -6.79
C LYS A 14 -15.17 -3.82 -7.10
N ILE A 15 -14.45 -2.90 -6.45
CA ILE A 15 -14.58 -1.46 -6.68
C ILE A 15 -14.26 -1.12 -8.14
N LEU A 16 -13.12 -1.62 -8.64
CA LEU A 16 -12.65 -1.35 -9.99
C LEU A 16 -13.55 -2.02 -11.05
N ASN A 17 -13.87 -3.30 -10.88
CA ASN A 17 -14.68 -4.06 -11.84
C ASN A 17 -16.13 -3.58 -11.93
N SER A 18 -16.66 -2.96 -10.87
CA SER A 18 -18.01 -2.37 -10.90
C SER A 18 -18.05 -0.95 -11.46
N GLY A 19 -16.89 -0.35 -11.76
CA GLY A 19 -16.77 1.04 -12.17
C GLY A 19 -17.18 2.03 -11.09
N GLN A 20 -17.23 1.61 -9.81
CA GLN A 20 -17.63 2.47 -8.69
C GLN A 20 -16.62 3.61 -8.50
N ALA A 21 -15.34 3.34 -8.75
CA ALA A 21 -14.27 4.32 -8.79
C ALA A 21 -13.18 3.89 -9.76
N ARG A 22 -12.56 4.88 -10.42
CA ARG A 22 -11.34 4.70 -11.24
C ARG A 22 -10.07 5.08 -10.50
N THR A 23 -10.19 5.79 -9.38
CA THR A 23 -9.08 6.07 -8.48
C THR A 23 -9.30 5.34 -7.17
N LEU A 24 -8.38 4.44 -6.83
CA LEU A 24 -8.39 3.70 -5.57
C LEU A 24 -7.15 4.09 -4.75
N LEU A 25 -7.34 4.31 -3.45
CA LEU A 25 -6.25 4.48 -2.51
C LEU A 25 -6.16 3.22 -1.64
N LEU A 26 -5.01 2.55 -1.68
CA LEU A 26 -4.70 1.48 -0.74
C LEU A 26 -3.93 2.06 0.45
N THR A 27 -4.45 1.82 1.65
CA THR A 27 -3.90 2.37 2.91
C THR A 27 -3.64 1.29 3.94
N GLY A 28 -3.06 1.65 5.08
CA GLY A 28 -2.81 0.74 6.19
C GLY A 28 -1.47 0.05 6.05
N ASN A 29 -1.46 -1.29 6.08
CA ASN A 29 -0.24 -2.09 6.23
C ASN A 29 0.54 -2.30 4.91
N ILE A 30 0.86 -1.21 4.20
CA ILE A 30 1.43 -1.24 2.83
C ILE A 30 2.90 -1.70 2.77
N HIS A 31 3.63 -1.63 3.89
CA HIS A 31 5.05 -1.99 3.99
C HIS A 31 5.29 -3.40 4.54
N ASP A 32 4.24 -4.22 4.63
CA ASP A 32 4.34 -5.58 5.15
C ASP A 32 4.66 -6.62 4.05
N LEU A 33 4.77 -7.87 4.48
CA LEU A 33 4.91 -9.03 3.61
C LEU A 33 3.57 -9.70 3.35
N PHE A 34 3.43 -10.22 2.14
CA PHE A 34 2.22 -10.87 1.66
C PHE A 34 2.57 -12.25 1.10
N PHE A 35 1.79 -13.25 1.51
CA PHE A 35 1.96 -14.62 1.05
C PHE A 35 1.64 -14.71 -0.46
N LYS A 36 2.59 -15.25 -1.22
CA LYS A 36 2.47 -15.55 -2.64
C LYS A 36 2.82 -17.02 -2.87
N GLU A 37 2.04 -17.69 -3.69
CA GLU A 37 2.27 -19.08 -4.11
C GLU A 37 2.30 -19.10 -5.64
N GLU A 38 3.42 -19.53 -6.22
CA GLU A 38 3.62 -19.60 -7.68
C GLU A 38 4.38 -20.88 -8.01
N ASP A 39 3.83 -21.71 -8.90
CA ASP A 39 4.44 -22.97 -9.36
C ASP A 39 4.96 -23.87 -8.22
N GLU A 40 4.15 -24.06 -7.18
CA GLU A 40 4.47 -24.81 -5.95
C GLU A 40 5.55 -24.17 -5.04
N ALA A 41 6.11 -23.02 -5.41
CA ALA A 41 6.97 -22.21 -4.56
C ALA A 41 6.13 -21.27 -3.68
N GLU A 42 6.30 -21.40 -2.37
CA GLU A 42 5.69 -20.53 -1.37
C GLU A 42 6.69 -19.44 -0.96
N ASP A 43 6.30 -18.17 -1.06
CA ASP A 43 7.14 -17.05 -0.62
C ASP A 43 6.32 -15.94 0.04
N TYR A 44 7.02 -15.02 0.72
CA TYR A 44 6.47 -13.81 1.30
C TYR A 44 7.14 -12.59 0.67
N VAL A 45 6.37 -11.88 -0.16
CA VAL A 45 6.87 -10.76 -0.96
C VAL A 45 6.28 -9.43 -0.48
N PRO A 46 6.94 -8.28 -0.74
CA PRO A 46 6.34 -6.97 -0.48
C PRO A 46 5.03 -6.75 -1.26
N LEU A 47 4.28 -5.72 -0.87
CA LEU A 47 2.98 -5.41 -1.47
C LEU A 47 3.03 -5.25 -2.99
N LEU A 48 3.99 -4.49 -3.52
CA LEU A 48 4.01 -4.18 -4.95
C LEU A 48 4.17 -5.44 -5.83
N PRO A 49 5.16 -6.34 -5.63
CA PRO A 49 5.20 -7.64 -6.32
C PRO A 49 3.96 -8.50 -6.12
N PHE A 50 3.35 -8.46 -4.94
CA PHE A 50 2.11 -9.17 -4.65
C PHE A 50 0.93 -8.65 -5.48
N LEU A 51 0.77 -7.32 -5.58
CA LEU A 51 -0.25 -6.67 -6.41
C LEU A 51 -0.04 -6.96 -7.89
N VAL A 52 1.20 -6.83 -8.37
CA VAL A 52 1.58 -7.11 -9.76
C VAL A 52 1.18 -8.53 -10.16
N HIS A 53 1.47 -9.53 -9.32
CA HIS A 53 1.10 -10.92 -9.60
C HIS A 53 -0.43 -11.13 -9.68
N HIS A 54 -1.22 -10.44 -8.85
CA HIS A 54 -2.67 -10.60 -8.83
C HIS A 54 -3.42 -9.76 -9.87
N TRP A 55 -2.78 -8.70 -10.39
CA TRP A 55 -3.38 -7.74 -11.32
C TRP A 55 -2.73 -7.75 -12.70
N ASP A 56 -1.86 -8.70 -12.99
CA ASP A 56 -1.49 -9.07 -14.36
C ASP A 56 -2.66 -9.85 -15.01
N VAL A 57 -3.69 -9.11 -15.39
CA VAL A 57 -4.94 -9.66 -15.96
C VAL A 57 -5.07 -9.31 -17.44
N PRO A 58 -5.75 -10.16 -18.24
CA PRO A 58 -5.98 -9.86 -19.66
C PRO A 58 -6.69 -8.53 -19.88
N ASN A 59 -6.42 -7.89 -21.01
CA ASN A 59 -6.99 -6.60 -21.43
C ASN A 59 -6.58 -5.40 -20.57
N PHE A 60 -5.58 -5.52 -19.70
CA PHE A 60 -4.98 -4.41 -18.98
C PHE A 60 -3.49 -4.27 -19.28
N ILE A 61 -3.04 -3.03 -19.43
CA ILE A 61 -1.64 -2.66 -19.38
C ILE A 61 -1.32 -2.22 -17.96
N LEU A 62 -0.55 -3.04 -17.23
CA LEU A 62 -0.08 -2.69 -15.90
C LEU A 62 1.14 -1.77 -15.98
N ILE A 63 0.99 -0.56 -15.45
CA ILE A 63 2.02 0.47 -15.36
C ILE A 63 2.35 0.71 -13.89
N ILE A 64 3.63 0.77 -13.54
CA ILE A 64 4.12 0.97 -12.18
C ILE A 64 4.97 2.23 -12.13
N HIS A 65 4.69 3.10 -11.18
CA HIS A 65 5.48 4.29 -10.89
C HIS A 65 5.90 4.28 -9.41
N GLU A 66 7.19 4.08 -9.19
CA GLU A 66 7.84 4.13 -7.89
C GLU A 66 8.39 5.55 -7.64
N LEU A 67 8.55 5.93 -6.36
CA LEU A 67 9.03 7.26 -6.01
C LEU A 67 10.44 7.51 -6.61
N ASN A 68 10.56 8.54 -7.45
CA ASN A 68 11.78 8.90 -8.18
C ASN A 68 12.28 7.84 -9.19
N GLY A 69 11.57 6.71 -9.33
CA GLY A 69 11.91 5.64 -10.25
C GLY A 69 11.41 5.91 -11.69
N PRO A 70 11.77 5.04 -12.64
CA PRO A 70 11.17 5.06 -13.97
C PRO A 70 9.71 4.60 -13.93
N ILE A 71 8.90 5.13 -14.86
CA ILE A 71 7.61 4.53 -15.19
C ILE A 71 7.89 3.20 -15.90
N ARG A 72 7.48 2.10 -15.27
CA ARG A 72 7.70 0.73 -15.74
C ARG A 72 6.42 0.14 -16.29
N PHE A 73 6.50 -0.51 -17.44
CA PHE A 73 5.46 -1.41 -17.92
C PHE A 73 5.80 -2.81 -17.44
N LEU A 74 4.80 -3.58 -17.00
CA LEU A 74 5.05 -4.97 -16.59
C LEU A 74 5.61 -5.81 -17.73
N HIS A 75 5.02 -5.67 -18.92
CA HIS A 75 5.40 -6.37 -20.14
C HIS A 75 5.95 -5.39 -21.18
N GLU A 76 7.09 -5.72 -21.79
CA GLU A 76 7.72 -4.88 -22.82
C GLU A 76 6.80 -4.65 -24.03
N ALA A 77 6.04 -5.67 -24.42
CA ALA A 77 5.06 -5.57 -25.50
C ALA A 77 3.99 -4.49 -25.23
N HIS A 78 3.62 -4.25 -23.97
CA HIS A 78 2.66 -3.21 -23.62
C HIS A 78 3.25 -1.80 -23.72
N ALA A 79 4.55 -1.65 -23.46
CA ALA A 79 5.25 -0.37 -23.67
C ALA A 79 5.23 0.02 -25.15
N GLU A 80 5.50 -0.94 -26.04
CA GLU A 80 5.45 -0.74 -27.49
C GLU A 80 4.04 -0.41 -28.00
N LEU A 81 3.00 -1.08 -27.46
CA LEU A 81 1.60 -0.74 -27.78
C LEU A 81 1.25 0.69 -27.36
N MET A 82 1.62 1.08 -26.13
CA MET A 82 1.38 2.43 -25.62
C MET A 82 2.11 3.49 -26.46
N LYS A 83 3.36 3.21 -26.85
CA LYS A 83 4.15 4.10 -27.71
C LYS A 83 3.51 4.29 -29.08
N ARG A 84 3.02 3.21 -29.71
CA ARG A 84 2.30 3.31 -31.00
C ARG A 84 1.04 4.15 -30.88
N ALA A 85 0.23 3.89 -29.85
CA ALA A 85 -0.98 4.68 -29.58
C ALA A 85 -0.64 6.15 -29.34
N TRP A 86 0.44 6.45 -28.62
CA TRP A 86 0.91 7.81 -28.37
C TRP A 86 1.29 8.54 -29.66
N VAL A 87 2.02 7.89 -30.56
CA VAL A 87 2.40 8.47 -31.86
C VAL A 87 1.15 8.79 -32.68
N GLU A 88 0.20 7.85 -32.78
CA GLU A 88 -1.07 8.07 -33.47
C GLU A 88 -1.88 9.21 -32.83
N TRP A 89 -1.90 9.31 -31.50
CA TRP A 89 -2.56 10.39 -30.78
C TRP A 89 -1.97 11.77 -31.08
N ARG A 90 -0.64 11.86 -31.22
CA ARG A 90 0.07 13.12 -31.49
C ARG A 90 0.01 13.55 -32.95
N THR A 91 0.01 12.60 -33.88
CA THR A 91 0.00 12.88 -35.33
C THR A 91 -1.41 12.96 -35.91
N GLY A 92 -2.38 12.29 -35.30
CA GLY A 92 -3.73 12.13 -35.83
C GLY A 92 -3.84 11.17 -37.03
N SER A 93 -2.81 10.36 -37.29
CA SER A 93 -2.78 9.40 -38.40
C SER A 93 -2.33 8.02 -37.92
N ASN A 94 -3.02 6.97 -38.39
CA ASN A 94 -2.71 5.61 -38.00
C ASN A 94 -1.44 5.07 -38.70
N SER A 95 -0.92 3.93 -38.25
CA SER A 95 0.35 3.37 -38.76
C SER A 95 0.35 3.09 -40.27
N GLU A 96 -0.80 2.74 -40.86
CA GLU A 96 -0.96 2.47 -42.29
C GLU A 96 -0.97 3.76 -43.13
N GLU A 97 -1.72 4.78 -42.68
CA GLU A 97 -1.74 6.13 -43.27
C GLU A 97 -0.37 6.77 -43.20
N LEU A 98 0.33 6.62 -42.07
CA LEU A 98 1.71 7.07 -41.91
C LEU A 98 2.65 6.32 -42.86
N ALA A 99 2.49 5.01 -43.04
CA ALA A 99 3.28 4.25 -44.02
C ALA A 99 3.03 4.72 -45.47
N ILE A 100 1.78 5.03 -45.82
CA ILE A 100 1.39 5.57 -47.12
C ILE A 100 1.97 6.99 -47.31
N GLN A 101 1.87 7.85 -46.30
CA GLN A 101 2.48 9.19 -46.32
C GLN A 101 4.01 9.12 -46.45
N ARG A 102 4.67 8.18 -45.76
CA ARG A 102 6.12 7.91 -45.90
C ARG A 102 6.51 7.49 -47.32
N MET A 103 5.65 6.74 -48.01
CA MET A 103 5.88 6.35 -49.41
C MET A 103 5.66 7.52 -50.38
N LEU A 104 4.73 8.43 -50.08
CA LEU A 104 4.36 9.55 -50.95
C LEU A 104 5.26 10.79 -50.76
N ASN A 105 5.68 11.10 -49.53
CA ASN A 105 6.47 12.28 -49.18
C ASN A 105 7.90 11.91 -48.79
N LYS A 106 8.86 12.19 -49.67
CA LYS A 106 10.30 11.97 -49.38
C LYS A 106 10.86 13.04 -48.44
N GLY A 107 11.00 12.70 -47.16
CA GLY A 107 12.09 13.18 -46.30
C GLY A 107 11.73 14.06 -45.11
N ARG A 108 10.64 14.85 -45.15
CA ARG A 108 10.28 15.77 -44.05
C ARG A 108 9.40 15.09 -42.99
N ASP A 109 8.31 14.45 -43.42
CA ASP A 109 7.35 13.78 -42.51
C ASP A 109 7.95 12.55 -41.79
N ILE A 110 8.95 11.89 -42.39
CA ILE A 110 9.67 10.77 -41.76
C ILE A 110 10.47 11.23 -40.54
N LYS A 111 11.06 12.44 -40.61
CA LYS A 111 11.86 13.00 -39.53
C LYS A 111 10.96 13.42 -38.36
N ASP A 112 9.85 14.08 -38.67
CA ASP A 112 8.87 14.51 -37.66
C ASP A 112 8.26 13.31 -36.90
N LEU A 113 7.98 12.19 -37.59
CA LEU A 113 7.52 10.95 -36.94
C LEU A 113 8.55 10.34 -36.01
N HIS A 114 9.80 10.24 -36.45
CA HIS A 114 10.88 9.70 -35.63
C HIS A 114 11.16 10.61 -34.42
N ASP A 115 11.02 11.92 -34.59
CA ASP A 115 11.13 12.89 -33.50
C ASP A 115 10.02 12.68 -32.45
N ILE A 116 8.77 12.39 -32.86
CA ILE A 116 7.65 12.08 -31.94
C ILE A 116 7.83 10.73 -31.23
N GLU A 117 8.28 9.69 -31.96
CA GLU A 117 8.60 8.38 -31.36
C GLU A 117 9.68 8.53 -30.28
N ASN A 118 10.73 9.29 -30.57
CA ASN A 118 11.80 9.60 -29.62
C ASN A 118 11.32 10.51 -28.49
N GLU A 119 10.32 11.36 -28.73
CA GLU A 119 9.75 12.25 -27.72
C GLU A 119 9.13 11.46 -26.56
N PHE A 120 8.40 10.37 -26.85
CA PHE A 120 7.79 9.53 -25.81
C PHE A 120 8.86 8.89 -24.91
N ASP A 121 9.90 8.30 -25.50
CA ASP A 121 11.01 7.70 -24.73
C ASP A 121 11.76 8.77 -23.92
N GLN A 122 11.94 9.97 -24.50
CA GLN A 122 12.53 11.10 -23.78
C GLN A 122 11.67 11.56 -22.60
N HIS A 123 10.35 11.57 -22.73
CA HIS A 123 9.45 11.91 -21.62
C HIS A 123 9.53 10.86 -20.50
N LEU A 124 9.58 9.57 -20.85
CA LEU A 124 9.82 8.49 -19.88
C LEU A 124 11.17 8.67 -19.15
N GLN A 125 12.24 8.99 -19.86
CA GLN A 125 13.56 9.23 -19.26
C GLN A 125 13.57 10.48 -18.38
N LYS A 126 12.96 11.59 -18.83
CA LYS A 126 12.88 12.84 -18.05
C LYS A 126 11.99 12.71 -16.81
N ALA A 127 11.04 11.77 -16.82
CA ALA A 127 10.18 11.50 -15.67
C ALA A 127 10.95 10.85 -14.51
N VAL A 128 12.08 10.18 -14.77
CA VAL A 128 12.94 9.62 -13.73
C VAL A 128 13.47 10.73 -12.83
N GLY A 129 13.20 10.64 -11.52
CA GLY A 129 13.53 11.69 -10.55
C GLY A 129 12.69 12.97 -10.66
N ASN A 130 11.69 13.03 -11.55
CA ASN A 130 10.76 14.16 -11.67
C ASN A 130 9.30 13.68 -11.57
N PRO A 131 8.77 13.55 -10.34
CA PRO A 131 7.44 13.01 -10.15
C PRO A 131 6.32 13.88 -10.74
N THR A 132 6.55 15.18 -10.92
CA THR A 132 5.57 16.07 -11.56
C THR A 132 5.41 15.72 -13.03
N LEU A 133 6.52 15.50 -13.74
CA LEU A 133 6.48 15.07 -15.13
C LEU A 133 5.93 13.64 -15.25
N ALA A 134 6.27 12.76 -14.32
CA ALA A 134 5.74 11.40 -14.30
C ALA A 134 4.20 11.37 -14.17
N LEU A 135 3.65 12.13 -13.22
CA LEU A 135 2.18 12.24 -13.03
C LEU A 135 1.48 12.82 -14.26
N GLU A 136 2.06 13.86 -14.88
CA GLU A 136 1.49 14.44 -16.10
C GLU A 136 1.57 13.46 -17.28
N LEU A 137 2.67 12.70 -17.42
CA LEU A 137 2.81 11.69 -18.46
C LEU A 137 1.79 10.56 -18.28
N LEU A 138 1.60 10.06 -17.06
CA LEU A 138 0.58 9.04 -16.75
C LEU A 138 -0.84 9.53 -17.06
N ARG A 139 -1.15 10.79 -16.69
CA ARG A 139 -2.42 11.44 -17.06
C ARG A 139 -2.61 11.50 -18.58
N GLN A 140 -1.55 11.86 -19.32
CA GLN A 140 -1.59 11.91 -20.78
C GLN A 140 -1.72 10.52 -21.41
N MET A 141 -1.15 9.47 -20.80
CA MET A 141 -1.37 8.09 -21.24
C MET A 141 -2.85 7.69 -21.13
N CYS A 142 -3.54 8.04 -20.03
CA CYS A 142 -4.99 7.83 -19.94
C CYS A 142 -5.77 8.62 -20.99
N LEU A 143 -5.35 9.85 -21.32
CA LEU A 143 -5.97 10.66 -22.38
C LEU A 143 -5.80 10.00 -23.75
N CYS A 144 -4.59 9.51 -24.04
CA CYS A 144 -4.26 8.77 -25.24
C CYS A 144 -5.09 7.49 -25.35
N SER A 145 -5.12 6.67 -24.28
CA SER A 145 -5.86 5.40 -24.21
C SER A 145 -7.31 5.54 -24.69
N ARG A 146 -8.03 6.53 -24.14
CA ARG A 146 -9.45 6.76 -24.44
C ARG A 146 -9.72 7.62 -25.68
N SER A 147 -8.70 8.17 -26.33
CA SER A 147 -8.91 8.99 -27.53
C SER A 147 -9.40 8.11 -28.67
N ILE A 148 -10.31 8.64 -29.50
CA ILE A 148 -10.95 7.89 -30.57
C ILE A 148 -10.31 8.27 -31.91
N SER A 149 -9.86 7.25 -32.65
CA SER A 149 -9.40 7.33 -34.03
C SER A 149 -10.17 6.31 -34.86
N ASN A 150 -10.66 6.70 -36.04
CA ASN A 150 -11.42 5.79 -36.92
C ASN A 150 -12.56 5.02 -36.21
N ALA A 151 -13.30 5.71 -35.34
CA ALA A 151 -14.42 5.18 -34.55
C ALA A 151 -14.06 4.06 -33.55
N ARG A 152 -12.78 3.91 -33.20
CA ARG A 152 -12.27 2.98 -32.16
C ARG A 152 -11.35 3.72 -31.19
N PRO A 153 -11.21 3.24 -29.94
CA PRO A 153 -10.19 3.76 -29.04
C PRO A 153 -8.79 3.48 -29.61
N LEU A 154 -7.83 4.38 -29.37
CA LEU A 154 -6.43 4.21 -29.79
C LEU A 154 -5.75 3.03 -29.09
N LEU A 155 -6.21 2.68 -27.89
CA LEU A 155 -5.73 1.55 -27.14
C LEU A 155 -6.91 0.62 -26.83
N GLU A 156 -6.82 -0.64 -27.29
CA GLU A 156 -7.80 -1.67 -26.96
C GLU A 156 -7.74 -2.11 -25.48
N PRO A 157 -6.55 -2.41 -24.90
CA PRO A 157 -6.45 -2.69 -23.48
C PRO A 157 -6.54 -1.41 -22.64
N ASN A 158 -7.07 -1.53 -21.42
CA ASN A 158 -7.19 -0.41 -20.49
C ASN A 158 -5.92 -0.26 -19.66
N LEU A 159 -5.68 0.93 -19.10
CA LEU A 159 -4.53 1.17 -18.23
C LEU A 159 -4.86 0.82 -16.78
N LEU A 160 -3.97 0.08 -16.12
CA LEU A 160 -3.98 -0.09 -14.66
C LEU A 160 -2.67 0.47 -14.10
N ILE A 161 -2.75 1.61 -13.44
CA ILE A 161 -1.57 2.37 -13.01
C ILE A 161 -1.40 2.25 -11.50
N LEU A 162 -0.28 1.68 -11.06
CA LEU A 162 0.14 1.60 -9.67
C LEU A 162 1.11 2.75 -9.36
N ILE A 163 0.75 3.59 -8.39
CA ILE A 163 1.58 4.72 -7.94
C ILE A 163 1.96 4.48 -6.48
N GLU A 164 3.25 4.26 -6.22
CA GLU A 164 3.78 4.12 -4.87
C GLU A 164 4.12 5.47 -4.23
N GLY A 165 4.01 5.56 -2.91
CA GLY A 165 4.44 6.72 -2.13
C GLY A 165 3.59 7.97 -2.40
N ALA A 166 2.27 7.79 -2.53
CA ALA A 166 1.35 8.89 -2.85
C ALA A 166 1.35 9.99 -1.77
N ASP A 167 1.61 9.64 -0.51
CA ASP A 167 1.81 10.54 0.63
C ASP A 167 3.06 11.42 0.48
N LEU A 168 4.11 10.91 -0.18
CA LEU A 168 5.32 11.68 -0.49
C LEU A 168 5.14 12.52 -1.76
N LEU A 169 4.37 12.01 -2.74
CA LEU A 169 4.05 12.73 -3.97
C LEU A 169 3.10 13.90 -3.71
N LEU A 170 2.11 13.69 -2.85
CA LEU A 170 1.00 14.60 -2.58
C LEU A 170 0.87 14.83 -1.05
N PRO A 171 1.87 15.39 -0.37
CA PRO A 171 1.86 15.49 1.08
C PRO A 171 0.75 16.41 1.58
N GLU A 172 0.09 16.03 2.68
CA GLU A 172 -0.85 16.90 3.39
C GLU A 172 -0.12 18.13 3.93
N SER A 173 -0.51 19.29 3.42
CA SER A 173 0.02 20.59 3.81
C SER A 173 -0.90 21.69 3.27
N PRO A 174 -1.06 22.83 3.98
CA PRO A 174 -1.73 23.98 3.41
C PRO A 174 -1.11 24.41 2.07
N MET A 175 -1.94 24.72 1.07
CA MET A 175 -1.50 25.16 -0.28
C MET A 175 -0.45 26.28 -0.27
N ALA A 176 -0.51 27.19 0.71
CA ALA A 176 0.43 28.30 0.87
C ALA A 176 1.85 27.85 1.30
N GLN A 177 1.97 26.67 1.93
CA GLN A 177 3.23 26.11 2.41
C GLN A 177 3.89 25.16 1.39
N LEU A 178 3.14 24.69 0.39
CA LEU A 178 3.70 23.93 -0.71
C LEU A 178 4.59 24.81 -1.60
N ASN A 179 5.63 24.22 -2.17
CA ASN A 179 6.35 24.85 -3.28
C ASN A 179 5.52 24.79 -4.57
N ASP A 180 5.91 25.54 -5.61
CA ASP A 180 5.19 25.56 -6.89
C ASP A 180 5.05 24.16 -7.50
N VAL A 181 6.10 23.34 -7.39
CA VAL A 181 6.12 21.96 -7.88
C VAL A 181 5.09 21.08 -7.15
N GLY A 182 4.98 21.20 -5.83
CA GLY A 182 4.00 20.47 -5.02
C GLY A 182 2.57 20.90 -5.32
N ARG A 183 2.32 22.21 -5.48
CA ARG A 183 1.02 22.73 -5.94
C ARG A 183 0.65 22.18 -7.31
N GLN A 184 1.61 22.11 -8.23
CA GLN A 184 1.40 21.57 -9.56
C GLN A 184 1.00 20.08 -9.52
N ARG A 185 1.67 19.26 -8.70
CA ARG A 185 1.30 17.84 -8.56
C ARG A 185 -0.11 17.64 -8.03
N VAL A 186 -0.49 18.42 -7.01
CA VAL A 186 -1.86 18.39 -6.47
C VAL A 186 -2.87 18.79 -7.54
N ALA A 187 -2.59 19.84 -8.32
CA ALA A 187 -3.47 20.27 -9.40
C ALA A 187 -3.61 19.19 -10.49
N ILE A 188 -2.50 18.59 -10.95
CA ILE A 188 -2.51 17.49 -11.94
C ILE A 188 -3.41 16.35 -11.46
N CYS A 189 -3.20 15.84 -10.25
CA CYS A 189 -4.00 14.72 -9.74
C CYS A 189 -5.46 15.11 -9.49
N GLN A 190 -5.71 16.31 -8.98
CA GLN A 190 -7.08 16.80 -8.77
C GLN A 190 -7.85 16.87 -10.09
N ASP A 191 -7.25 17.47 -11.12
CA ASP A 191 -7.87 17.61 -12.44
C ASP A 191 -8.00 16.25 -13.14
N TRP A 192 -6.98 15.40 -13.06
CA TRP A 192 -6.98 14.07 -13.64
C TRP A 192 -8.09 13.19 -13.06
N PHE A 193 -8.19 13.09 -11.73
CA PHE A 193 -9.16 12.21 -11.09
C PHE A 193 -10.58 12.79 -11.06
N SER A 194 -10.74 14.07 -11.40
CA SER A 194 -12.05 14.71 -11.59
C SER A 194 -12.51 14.74 -13.06
N ASP A 195 -11.65 14.35 -14.00
CA ASP A 195 -11.95 14.36 -15.43
C ASP A 195 -13.07 13.38 -15.77
N GLN A 196 -14.14 13.88 -16.39
CA GLN A 196 -15.30 13.06 -16.73
C GLN A 196 -14.99 11.97 -17.76
N GLY A 197 -14.00 12.20 -18.63
CA GLY A 197 -13.54 11.19 -19.58
C GLY A 197 -12.81 10.05 -18.89
N PHE A 198 -11.97 10.34 -17.90
CA PHE A 198 -11.30 9.34 -17.06
C PHE A 198 -12.31 8.58 -16.18
N LEU A 199 -13.24 9.27 -15.53
CA LEU A 199 -14.25 8.62 -14.68
C LEU A 199 -15.18 7.66 -15.47
N ARG A 200 -15.36 7.92 -16.77
CA ARG A 200 -16.17 7.08 -17.67
C ARG A 200 -15.35 6.07 -18.47
N SER A 201 -14.02 6.17 -18.47
CA SER A 201 -13.17 5.15 -19.09
C SER A 201 -13.05 3.94 -18.18
N GLU A 202 -12.35 2.91 -18.66
CA GLU A 202 -12.00 1.72 -17.87
C GLU A 202 -10.56 1.78 -17.33
N ASP A 203 -9.82 2.86 -17.64
CA ASP A 203 -8.51 3.12 -17.05
C ASP A 203 -8.64 3.33 -15.54
N SER A 204 -7.70 2.80 -14.78
CA SER A 204 -7.72 2.87 -13.31
C SER A 204 -6.36 3.24 -12.74
N VAL A 205 -6.38 4.02 -11.67
CA VAL A 205 -5.20 4.47 -10.93
C VAL A 205 -5.32 4.01 -9.48
N ILE A 206 -4.33 3.27 -9.01
CA ILE A 206 -4.23 2.78 -7.64
C ILE A 206 -3.03 3.45 -6.99
N MET A 207 -3.29 4.23 -5.96
CA MET A 207 -2.28 4.93 -5.18
C MET A 207 -2.01 4.17 -3.87
N LEU A 208 -0.74 4.05 -3.48
CA LEU A 208 -0.31 3.47 -2.22
C LEU A 208 0.13 4.57 -1.27
N ALA A 209 -0.39 4.57 -0.05
CA ALA A 209 0.00 5.50 1.02
C ALA A 209 -0.19 4.84 2.38
N GLU A 210 0.51 5.27 3.44
CA GLU A 210 0.26 4.68 4.77
C GLU A 210 -1.15 5.05 5.28
N SER A 211 -1.56 6.30 5.06
CA SER A 211 -2.89 6.80 5.47
C SER A 211 -3.44 7.82 4.49
N ARG A 212 -4.77 7.81 4.29
CA ARG A 212 -5.49 8.86 3.57
C ARG A 212 -5.22 10.25 4.15
N SER A 213 -5.00 10.36 5.47
CA SER A 213 -4.74 11.62 6.16
C SER A 213 -3.40 12.27 5.82
N GLN A 214 -2.45 11.52 5.26
CA GLN A 214 -1.17 12.03 4.81
C GLN A 214 -1.21 12.55 3.36
N ILE A 215 -2.31 12.28 2.64
CA ILE A 215 -2.54 12.75 1.28
C ILE A 215 -3.20 14.12 1.31
N HIS A 216 -2.75 15.01 0.43
CA HIS A 216 -3.30 16.34 0.29
C HIS A 216 -4.83 16.34 0.14
N HIS A 217 -5.54 17.05 1.02
CA HIS A 217 -6.99 17.03 1.18
C HIS A 217 -7.79 17.32 -0.10
N ARG A 218 -7.26 18.12 -1.04
CA ARG A 218 -7.90 18.35 -2.35
C ARG A 218 -8.01 17.10 -3.21
N VAL A 219 -7.09 16.15 -3.06
CA VAL A 219 -7.14 14.85 -3.73
C VAL A 219 -7.82 13.85 -2.80
N ALA A 220 -7.44 13.82 -1.52
CA ALA A 220 -7.99 12.89 -0.54
C ALA A 220 -9.49 13.08 -0.27
N ASN A 221 -10.12 14.21 -0.59
CA ASN A 221 -11.56 14.40 -0.41
C ASN A 221 -12.36 14.27 -1.71
N LEU A 222 -11.73 13.84 -2.81
CA LEU A 222 -12.47 13.61 -4.06
C LEU A 222 -13.52 12.49 -3.87
N PRO A 223 -14.77 12.70 -4.31
CA PRO A 223 -15.86 11.74 -4.07
C PRO A 223 -15.65 10.42 -4.83
N TYR A 224 -14.89 10.45 -5.92
CA TYR A 224 -14.59 9.29 -6.75
C TYR A 224 -13.29 8.57 -6.35
N LEU A 225 -12.60 9.05 -5.32
CA LEU A 225 -11.44 8.38 -4.74
C LEU A 225 -11.91 7.53 -3.55
N LEU A 226 -11.98 6.22 -3.78
CA LEU A 226 -12.32 5.25 -2.75
C LEU A 226 -11.08 4.71 -2.07
N GLU A 227 -11.23 4.31 -0.82
CA GLU A 227 -10.15 3.76 0.00
C GLU A 227 -10.41 2.27 0.25
N THR A 228 -9.35 1.48 0.25
CA THR A 228 -9.37 0.11 0.76
C THR A 228 -8.18 -0.08 1.68
N GLU A 229 -8.49 -0.34 2.94
CA GLU A 229 -7.49 -0.55 3.99
C GLU A 229 -6.93 -1.96 3.89
N ILE A 230 -5.61 -2.07 3.90
CA ILE A 230 -4.87 -3.32 4.02
C ILE A 230 -4.73 -3.64 5.50
N PRO A 231 -5.37 -4.72 5.99
CA PRO A 231 -5.39 -5.04 7.40
C PRO A 231 -4.02 -5.52 7.90
N SER A 232 -3.76 -5.33 9.20
CA SER A 232 -2.66 -6.01 9.87
C SER A 232 -2.84 -7.54 9.83
N PRO A 233 -1.75 -8.33 9.86
CA PRO A 233 -1.85 -9.78 9.79
C PRO A 233 -2.57 -10.34 11.02
N ASP A 234 -3.53 -11.24 10.79
CA ASP A 234 -4.20 -11.96 11.86
C ASP A 234 -3.31 -13.06 12.48
N GLU A 235 -3.80 -13.72 13.53
CA GLU A 235 -3.06 -14.80 14.19
C GLU A 235 -2.77 -15.99 13.26
N ALA A 236 -3.68 -16.30 12.34
CA ALA A 236 -3.50 -17.41 11.40
C ALA A 236 -2.40 -17.10 10.37
N SER A 237 -2.38 -15.88 9.83
CA SER A 237 -1.33 -15.37 8.94
C SER A 237 0.03 -15.35 9.63
N ARG A 238 0.12 -14.87 10.88
CA ARG A 238 1.38 -14.89 11.65
C ARG A 238 1.85 -16.32 11.93
N LYS A 239 0.94 -17.23 12.30
CA LYS A 239 1.26 -18.65 12.50
C LYS A 239 1.78 -19.29 11.22
N HIS A 240 1.12 -19.05 10.09
CA HIS A 240 1.57 -19.55 8.79
C HIS A 240 2.96 -19.02 8.44
N PHE A 241 3.20 -17.73 8.64
CA PHE A 241 4.51 -17.11 8.40
C PHE A 241 5.61 -17.75 9.25
N ILE A 242 5.36 -18.01 10.54
CA ILE A 242 6.33 -18.69 11.42
C ILE A 242 6.62 -20.10 10.92
N SER A 243 5.60 -20.85 10.50
CA SER A 243 5.76 -22.20 9.96
C SER A 243 6.53 -22.21 8.64
N TRP A 244 6.21 -21.27 7.74
CA TRP A 244 6.95 -21.06 6.50
C TRP A 244 8.42 -20.72 6.79
N PHE A 245 8.68 -19.74 7.66
CA PHE A 245 10.03 -19.32 8.02
C PHE A 245 10.86 -20.48 8.56
N ASN A 246 10.28 -21.30 9.45
CA ASN A 246 10.96 -22.45 10.03
C ASN A 246 11.30 -23.54 9.00
N ARG A 247 10.51 -23.70 7.93
CA ARG A 247 10.81 -24.61 6.81
C ARG A 247 11.93 -24.09 5.90
N HIS A 248 12.10 -22.77 5.84
CA HIS A 248 13.06 -22.08 4.96
C HIS A 248 14.34 -21.63 5.67
N LEU A 249 14.58 -22.12 6.88
CA LEU A 249 15.86 -21.93 7.57
C LEU A 249 16.98 -22.69 6.85
N ASN A 250 18.15 -22.07 6.77
CA ASN A 250 19.34 -22.75 6.28
C ASN A 250 19.80 -23.83 7.27
N GLU A 251 20.53 -24.85 6.82
CA GLU A 251 21.06 -25.94 7.68
C GLU A 251 21.90 -25.46 8.89
N LYS A 252 22.42 -24.23 8.84
CA LYS A 252 23.24 -23.61 9.90
C LYS A 252 22.45 -22.73 10.88
N GLU A 253 21.18 -22.47 10.59
CA GLU A 253 20.26 -21.66 11.40
C GLU A 253 19.27 -22.57 12.11
N GLU A 254 18.92 -22.25 13.36
CA GLU A 254 17.94 -23.03 14.13
C GLU A 254 17.08 -22.07 14.94
N LEU A 255 15.75 -22.18 14.82
CA LEU A 255 14.82 -21.39 15.60
C LEU A 255 14.44 -22.14 16.90
N LYS A 256 15.09 -21.77 17.99
CA LYS A 256 14.80 -22.33 19.32
C LYS A 256 13.69 -21.53 19.99
N LEU A 257 12.50 -22.11 20.09
CA LEU A 257 11.35 -21.47 20.72
C LEU A 257 11.21 -21.87 22.19
N TRP A 258 10.70 -20.97 23.02
CA TRP A 258 10.29 -21.31 24.38
C TRP A 258 9.13 -22.30 24.45
N SER A 259 8.30 -22.30 23.41
CA SER A 259 7.08 -23.08 23.31
C SER A 259 6.72 -23.33 21.84
N THR A 260 5.45 -23.61 21.56
CA THR A 260 4.95 -23.90 20.21
C THR A 260 4.88 -22.66 19.33
N GLN A 261 4.96 -22.86 18.00
CA GLN A 261 4.76 -21.79 17.01
C GLN A 261 3.40 -21.10 17.17
N ALA A 262 2.37 -21.82 17.63
CA ALA A 262 1.06 -21.25 17.91
C ALA A 262 1.12 -20.22 19.04
N GLN A 263 1.79 -20.53 20.16
CA GLN A 263 1.92 -19.57 21.26
C GLN A 263 2.75 -18.34 20.86
N LEU A 264 3.76 -18.52 20.02
CA LEU A 264 4.51 -17.40 19.44
C LEU A 264 3.61 -16.52 18.55
N ALA A 265 2.74 -17.11 17.72
CA ALA A 265 1.79 -16.35 16.90
C ALA A 265 0.81 -15.52 17.75
N THR A 266 0.40 -16.06 18.90
CA THR A 266 -0.43 -15.35 19.88
C THR A 266 0.33 -14.19 20.52
N LEU A 267 1.58 -14.41 21.00
CA LEU A 267 2.38 -13.37 21.66
C LEU A 267 2.88 -12.27 20.72
N THR A 268 2.90 -12.53 19.40
CA THR A 268 3.30 -11.56 18.37
C THR A 268 2.13 -10.73 17.83
N ALA A 269 0.99 -10.72 18.54
CA ALA A 269 -0.14 -9.85 18.22
C ALA A 269 0.32 -8.38 18.16
N GLY A 270 -0.09 -7.68 17.10
CA GLY A 270 0.30 -6.29 16.83
C GLY A 270 1.57 -6.14 15.99
N LEU A 271 2.36 -7.20 15.75
CA LEU A 271 3.47 -7.14 14.81
C LEU A 271 2.98 -7.30 13.35
N SER A 272 3.59 -6.55 12.44
CA SER A 272 3.61 -6.86 11.02
C SER A 272 4.41 -8.15 10.74
N LEU A 273 4.20 -8.81 9.60
CA LEU A 273 5.00 -9.96 9.20
C LEU A 273 6.47 -9.57 8.96
N GLN A 274 6.74 -8.35 8.50
CA GLN A 274 8.10 -7.82 8.37
C GLN A 274 8.79 -7.67 9.74
N ALA A 275 8.09 -7.14 10.75
CA ALA A 275 8.64 -7.04 12.10
C ALA A 275 8.84 -8.42 12.74
N LEU A 276 7.92 -9.36 12.49
CA LEU A 276 8.03 -10.75 12.88
C LEU A 276 9.24 -11.41 12.21
N PHE A 277 9.47 -11.18 10.91
CA PHE A 277 10.63 -11.68 10.17
C PHE A 277 11.95 -11.26 10.81
N GLN A 278 12.09 -9.98 11.15
CA GLN A 278 13.27 -9.46 11.83
C GLN A 278 13.51 -10.12 13.19
N LEU A 279 12.44 -10.31 13.98
CA LEU A 279 12.50 -11.02 15.27
C LEU A 279 12.98 -12.47 15.08
N LEU A 280 12.41 -13.18 14.12
CA LEU A 280 12.75 -14.59 13.86
C LEU A 280 14.18 -14.74 13.33
N LYS A 281 14.63 -13.86 12.43
CA LYS A 281 16.01 -13.84 11.94
C LYS A 281 17.01 -13.54 13.05
N GLY A 282 16.71 -12.59 13.93
CA GLY A 282 17.53 -12.29 15.10
C GLY A 282 17.69 -13.51 16.02
N ALA A 283 16.58 -14.19 16.33
CA ALA A 283 16.58 -15.39 17.17
C ALA A 283 17.36 -16.55 16.52
N ALA A 284 17.13 -16.82 15.22
CA ALA A 284 17.79 -17.89 14.50
C ALA A 284 19.31 -17.68 14.39
N HIS A 285 19.76 -16.43 14.22
CA HIS A 285 21.17 -16.07 14.15
C HIS A 285 21.85 -16.16 15.53
N ALA A 286 21.20 -15.69 16.60
CA ALA A 286 21.73 -15.76 17.96
C ALA A 286 21.87 -17.21 18.46
N ARG A 287 21.09 -18.16 17.89
CA ARG A 287 20.99 -19.57 18.32
C ARG A 287 20.58 -19.74 19.79
N GLU A 288 20.04 -18.69 20.35
CA GLU A 288 19.48 -18.64 21.69
C GLU A 288 17.99 -18.98 21.65
N LYS A 289 17.49 -19.43 22.80
CA LYS A 289 16.08 -19.75 22.96
C LYS A 289 15.31 -18.44 23.10
N LEU A 290 14.53 -18.08 22.10
CA LEU A 290 13.67 -16.90 22.13
C LEU A 290 12.77 -17.00 23.37
N GLN A 291 12.78 -16.00 24.24
CA GLN A 291 11.98 -16.00 25.48
C GLN A 291 10.73 -15.12 25.34
N PRO A 292 9.63 -15.40 26.08
CA PRO A 292 8.42 -14.59 26.04
C PRO A 292 8.66 -13.11 26.32
N ALA A 293 9.56 -12.80 27.25
CA ALA A 293 9.89 -11.43 27.64
C ALA A 293 10.50 -10.62 26.48
N GLU A 294 11.32 -11.26 25.64
CA GLU A 294 11.94 -10.64 24.46
C GLU A 294 10.90 -10.34 23.38
N VAL A 295 9.97 -11.28 23.15
CA VAL A 295 8.86 -11.10 22.21
C VAL A 295 7.98 -9.93 22.65
N VAL A 296 7.59 -9.89 23.93
CA VAL A 296 6.77 -8.80 24.49
C VAL A 296 7.49 -7.46 24.36
N ALA A 297 8.78 -7.40 24.69
CA ALA A 297 9.57 -6.18 24.53
C ALA A 297 9.65 -5.70 23.07
N LYS A 298 9.77 -6.63 22.11
CA LYS A 298 9.76 -6.30 20.68
C LYS A 298 8.39 -5.80 20.21
N VAL A 299 7.30 -6.41 20.66
CA VAL A 299 5.92 -5.97 20.38
C VAL A 299 5.70 -4.55 20.90
N GLU A 300 6.07 -4.28 22.16
CA GLU A 300 5.97 -2.96 22.77
C GLU A 300 6.76 -1.90 21.99
N SER A 301 8.03 -2.20 21.67
CA SER A 301 8.88 -1.30 20.89
C SER A 301 8.31 -1.04 19.49
N PHE A 302 7.77 -2.06 18.83
CA PHE A 302 7.16 -1.92 17.51
C PHE A 302 5.95 -0.98 17.55
N ILE A 303 5.03 -1.21 18.50
CA ILE A 303 3.83 -0.37 18.67
C ILE A 303 4.20 1.08 19.00
N GLN A 304 5.19 1.30 19.87
CA GLN A 304 5.66 2.64 20.20
C GLN A 304 6.28 3.37 19.01
N ASN A 305 7.06 2.67 18.17
CA ASN A 305 7.66 3.27 16.99
C ASN A 305 6.60 3.62 15.93
N GLN A 306 5.60 2.75 15.76
CA GLN A 306 4.55 2.95 14.76
C GLN A 306 3.58 4.08 15.13
N LEU A 307 3.18 4.18 16.39
CA LEU A 307 2.24 5.21 16.86
C LEU A 307 2.94 6.51 17.30
N GLY A 308 4.27 6.46 17.46
CA GLY A 308 5.08 7.54 18.01
C GLY A 308 5.20 7.42 19.54
N ALA A 309 6.44 7.58 20.04
CA ALA A 309 6.76 7.43 21.46
C ALA A 309 6.05 8.44 22.38
N SER A 310 5.50 9.53 21.82
CA SER A 310 4.72 10.53 22.54
C SER A 310 3.23 10.19 22.67
N VAL A 311 2.73 9.19 21.94
CA VAL A 311 1.30 8.84 21.86
C VAL A 311 0.97 7.66 22.77
N VAL A 312 1.84 6.65 22.83
CA VAL A 312 1.60 5.41 23.60
C VAL A 312 2.74 5.13 24.55
N GLU A 313 2.41 4.98 25.84
CA GLU A 313 3.33 4.59 26.90
C GLU A 313 2.88 3.25 27.51
N PHE A 314 3.77 2.25 27.52
CA PHE A 314 3.55 0.99 28.22
C PHE A 314 4.06 1.11 29.66
N LYS A 315 3.16 1.00 30.65
CA LYS A 315 3.54 0.96 32.07
C LYS A 315 3.42 -0.45 32.61
N LYS A 316 4.46 -0.89 33.33
CA LYS A 316 4.51 -2.18 34.03
C LYS A 316 4.68 -1.92 35.53
N PRO A 317 3.60 -1.55 36.24
CA PRO A 317 3.69 -1.32 37.67
C PRO A 317 4.09 -2.61 38.40
N GLU A 318 5.10 -2.53 39.27
CA GLU A 318 5.48 -3.64 40.15
C GLU A 318 4.50 -3.81 41.32
N HIS A 319 3.75 -2.75 41.64
CA HIS A 319 2.73 -2.73 42.69
C HIS A 319 1.39 -3.31 42.19
N ARG A 320 0.56 -3.74 43.14
CA ARG A 320 -0.75 -4.36 42.91
C ARG A 320 -1.88 -3.49 43.46
N LEU A 321 -3.12 -3.81 43.09
CA LEU A 321 -4.31 -3.12 43.61
C LEU A 321 -4.41 -3.12 45.15
N LYS A 322 -3.78 -4.08 45.84
CA LYS A 322 -3.69 -4.11 47.30
C LYS A 322 -2.85 -2.95 47.88
N ASP A 323 -1.85 -2.49 47.13
CA ASP A 323 -0.90 -1.45 47.54
C ASP A 323 -1.48 -0.04 47.35
N VAL A 324 -2.59 0.08 46.61
CA VAL A 324 -3.34 1.34 46.45
C VAL A 324 -4.09 1.66 47.75
N VAL A 325 -3.82 2.79 48.41
CA VAL A 325 -4.59 3.19 49.60
C VAL A 325 -5.92 3.85 49.19
N GLY A 326 -7.04 3.40 49.75
CA GLY A 326 -8.37 3.97 49.47
C GLY A 326 -9.09 3.33 48.28
N PHE A 327 -9.88 4.11 47.54
CA PHE A 327 -10.58 3.71 46.31
C PHE A 327 -11.44 2.43 46.40
N LYS A 328 -12.03 2.12 47.56
CA LYS A 328 -12.77 0.85 47.80
C LYS A 328 -13.77 0.49 46.71
N LYS A 329 -14.62 1.45 46.29
CA LYS A 329 -15.63 1.25 45.23
C LYS A 329 -14.98 0.94 43.88
N LEU A 330 -13.92 1.67 43.53
CA LEU A 330 -13.19 1.46 42.28
C LEU A 330 -12.50 0.09 42.28
N LYS A 331 -11.83 -0.29 43.37
CA LYS A 331 -11.21 -1.62 43.48
C LYS A 331 -12.23 -2.75 43.32
N HIS A 332 -13.42 -2.60 43.91
CA HIS A 332 -14.51 -3.56 43.76
C HIS A 332 -14.98 -3.64 42.29
N PHE A 333 -15.21 -2.50 41.65
CA PHE A 333 -15.55 -2.46 40.22
C PHE A 333 -14.45 -3.09 39.33
N LEU A 334 -13.18 -2.79 39.60
CA LEU A 334 -12.06 -3.36 38.84
C LEU A 334 -11.99 -4.87 38.98
N GLY A 335 -12.15 -5.39 40.21
CA GLY A 335 -12.07 -6.82 40.50
C GLY A 335 -13.27 -7.62 39.98
N GLU A 336 -14.49 -7.11 40.16
CA GLU A 336 -15.71 -7.87 39.86
C GLU A 336 -16.23 -7.65 38.43
N GLU A 337 -15.95 -6.49 37.82
CA GLU A 337 -16.51 -6.14 36.51
C GLU A 337 -15.45 -5.94 35.44
N LEU A 338 -14.44 -5.10 35.68
CA LEU A 338 -13.53 -4.68 34.61
C LEU A 338 -12.54 -5.78 34.22
N ILE A 339 -11.75 -6.28 35.17
CA ILE A 339 -10.71 -7.30 34.91
C ILE A 339 -11.32 -8.59 34.33
N PRO A 340 -12.41 -9.15 34.89
CA PRO A 340 -13.02 -10.35 34.33
C PRO A 340 -13.44 -10.17 32.87
N ARG A 341 -13.94 -8.99 32.48
CA ARG A 341 -14.34 -8.72 31.09
C ARG A 341 -13.16 -8.59 30.13
N PHE A 342 -11.98 -8.19 30.62
CA PHE A 342 -10.75 -8.23 29.83
C PHE A 342 -10.19 -9.64 29.68
N GLU A 343 -10.44 -10.53 30.64
CA GLU A 343 -9.97 -11.92 30.62
C GLU A 343 -10.86 -12.86 29.79
N ILE A 344 -12.12 -12.48 29.53
CA ILE A 344 -13.01 -13.21 28.62
C ILE A 344 -12.42 -13.20 27.20
N LYS A 345 -12.58 -14.31 26.47
CA LYS A 345 -12.17 -14.43 25.06
C LYS A 345 -13.36 -14.21 24.11
N GLY A 346 -13.07 -13.69 22.92
CA GLY A 346 -14.04 -13.54 21.83
C GLY A 346 -14.72 -12.16 21.80
N SER A 347 -15.84 -12.06 21.09
CA SER A 347 -16.54 -10.77 20.85
C SER A 347 -17.14 -10.13 22.11
N ALA A 348 -17.25 -10.88 23.20
CA ALA A 348 -17.70 -10.38 24.50
C ALA A 348 -16.56 -9.75 25.33
N ALA A 349 -15.30 -9.88 24.89
CA ALA A 349 -14.16 -9.29 25.56
C ALA A 349 -14.18 -7.77 25.43
N LEU A 350 -13.78 -7.07 26.50
CA LEU A 350 -13.60 -5.62 26.47
C LEU A 350 -12.27 -5.29 25.76
N PRO A 351 -12.26 -4.54 24.64
CA PRO A 351 -11.05 -4.28 23.87
C PRO A 351 -10.17 -3.18 24.48
N GLY A 352 -10.73 -2.34 25.35
CA GLY A 352 -10.03 -1.23 25.99
C GLY A 352 -10.94 -0.44 26.93
N ALA A 353 -10.34 0.35 27.81
CA ALA A 353 -11.05 1.23 28.73
C ALA A 353 -10.40 2.61 28.76
N ALA A 354 -11.21 3.66 28.57
CA ALA A 354 -10.75 5.04 28.69
C ALA A 354 -10.99 5.54 30.12
N VAL A 355 -9.91 5.87 30.83
CA VAL A 355 -9.97 6.32 32.22
C VAL A 355 -9.77 7.84 32.30
N CYS A 356 -10.84 8.57 32.61
CA CYS A 356 -10.81 10.03 32.75
C CYS A 356 -10.73 10.44 34.23
N GLY A 357 -10.09 11.57 34.52
CA GLY A 357 -10.16 12.20 35.84
C GLY A 357 -9.08 13.27 36.09
N PRO A 358 -9.16 14.00 37.23
CA PRO A 358 -8.24 15.10 37.52
C PRO A 358 -6.77 14.67 37.63
N ILE A 359 -5.85 15.59 37.33
CA ILE A 359 -4.41 15.40 37.53
C ILE A 359 -4.14 15.13 39.03
N GLY A 360 -3.19 14.24 39.34
CA GLY A 360 -2.79 13.93 40.72
C GLY A 360 -3.72 12.99 41.51
N ARG A 361 -4.77 12.43 40.90
CA ARG A 361 -5.72 11.50 41.58
C ARG A 361 -5.27 10.03 41.60
N GLY A 362 -4.02 9.74 41.28
CA GLY A 362 -3.48 8.37 41.28
C GLY A 362 -3.91 7.49 40.10
N LYS A 363 -4.47 8.04 39.02
CA LYS A 363 -4.93 7.28 37.83
C LYS A 363 -3.84 6.34 37.30
N THR A 364 -2.68 6.90 37.01
CA THR A 364 -1.48 6.21 36.50
C THR A 364 -0.84 5.25 37.50
N PHE A 365 -1.22 5.35 38.77
CA PHE A 365 -0.78 4.39 39.79
C PHE A 365 -1.78 3.22 39.90
N ILE A 366 -3.04 3.41 39.51
CA ILE A 366 -4.07 2.36 39.59
C ILE A 366 -4.13 1.54 38.29
N PHE A 367 -3.96 2.22 37.15
CA PHE A 367 -3.95 1.67 35.78
C PHE A 367 -2.58 1.97 35.18
#